data_AF-A0A8D8MAX8-F1
#
_entry.id   AF-A0A8D8MAX8-F1
#
_cell.length_a   1.000
_cell.length_b   1.000
_cell.length_c   1.000
_cell.angle_alpha   90.00
_cell.angle_beta   90.00
_cell.angle_gamma   90.00
#
_symmetry.space_group_name_H-M   'P 1'
#
loop_
_entity.id
_entity.type
_entity.pdbx_description
1 polymer ?
#
loop_
_entity_poly.entity_id
_entity_poly.type
_entity_poly.pdbx_seq_one_letter_code
_entity_poly.pdbx_strand_id
1 'polypeptide(L)'
;MTVSAQLLLLLFVASSFHKVRALDCTSCQSEASWEDCQQTATVMSCTTDEVNDFHGVASIGNPTLSQGSLEDGFQCFALHVRSKDSGPATSPDRFSKGCTFAKTEFCQGWSSTLEVVKCETDVVITTTTFPSYMLNRTTVGSLFCIVLRYTHLMRVDDAHEHVAWKCRM
;
A
#
# COMPACT_ATOMS: atom_id res chain seq x y z
N MET A 1 -25.46 19.24 -30.06
CA MET A 1 -25.05 18.86 -28.70
C MET A 1 -23.66 19.42 -28.43
N THR A 2 -23.57 20.68 -27.99
CA THR A 2 -22.29 21.30 -27.64
C THR A 2 -22.03 21.05 -26.16
N VAL A 3 -21.26 20.02 -25.86
CA VAL A 3 -20.73 19.83 -24.50
C VAL A 3 -19.82 21.03 -24.24
N SER A 4 -20.17 21.88 -23.27
CA SER A 4 -19.42 23.10 -22.94
C SER A 4 -17.96 22.75 -22.67
N ALA A 5 -17.03 23.53 -23.22
CA ALA A 5 -15.58 23.38 -22.96
C ALA A 5 -15.24 23.37 -21.46
N GLN A 6 -16.09 24.00 -20.65
CA GLN A 6 -15.99 23.99 -19.18
C GLN A 6 -16.24 22.61 -18.57
N LEU A 7 -17.16 21.82 -19.15
CA LEU A 7 -17.48 20.46 -18.69
C LEU A 7 -16.34 19.49 -19.03
N LEU A 8 -15.71 19.67 -20.21
CA LEU A 8 -14.53 18.91 -20.62
C LEU A 8 -13.31 19.21 -19.73
N LEU A 9 -13.10 20.48 -19.37
CA LEU A 9 -12.00 20.87 -18.48
C LEU A 9 -12.18 20.31 -17.06
N LEU A 10 -13.42 20.32 -16.53
CA LEU A 10 -13.74 19.74 -15.23
C LEU A 10 -13.54 18.21 -15.19
N LEU A 11 -13.91 17.51 -16.27
CA LEU A 11 -13.65 16.07 -16.40
C LEU A 11 -12.15 15.77 -16.48
N PHE A 12 -11.38 16.59 -17.21
CA PHE A 12 -9.92 16.45 -17.31
C PHE A 12 -9.24 16.63 -15.94
N VAL A 13 -9.59 17.68 -15.19
CA VAL A 13 -9.03 17.93 -13.86
C VAL A 13 -9.46 16.87 -12.84
N ALA A 14 -10.70 16.38 -12.90
CA ALA A 14 -11.19 15.30 -12.03
C ALA A 14 -10.46 13.96 -12.29
N SER A 15 -10.09 13.68 -13.53
CA SER A 15 -9.36 12.44 -13.89
C SER A 15 -7.86 12.46 -13.51
N SER A 16 -7.30 13.64 -13.23
CA SER A 16 -5.85 13.87 -13.04
C SER A 16 -5.31 13.50 -11.65
N PHE A 17 -6.16 13.03 -10.72
CA PHE A 17 -5.75 12.71 -9.35
C PHE A 17 -5.84 11.22 -9.01
N HIS A 18 -5.53 10.33 -9.97
CA HIS A 18 -5.07 9.00 -9.58
C HIS A 18 -3.60 9.13 -9.15
N LYS A 19 -3.38 9.53 -7.90
CA LYS A 19 -2.07 9.33 -7.27
C LYS A 19 -1.86 7.82 -7.21
N VAL A 20 -1.09 7.27 -8.15
CA VAL A 20 -0.46 5.97 -7.96
C VAL A 20 0.43 6.15 -6.75
N ARG A 21 -0.07 5.76 -5.57
CA ARG A 21 0.75 5.74 -4.38
C ARG A 21 1.74 4.61 -4.58
N ALA A 22 3.03 4.93 -4.51
CA ALA A 22 4.04 3.89 -4.33
C ALA A 22 3.63 3.07 -3.09
N LEU A 23 3.59 1.75 -3.22
CA LEU A 23 3.34 0.89 -2.08
C LEU A 23 4.58 0.93 -1.20
N ASP A 24 4.42 1.28 0.06
CA ASP A 24 5.46 1.09 1.06
C ASP A 24 5.24 -0.29 1.71
N CYS A 25 6.32 -0.95 2.13
CA CYS A 25 6.27 -2.15 2.95
C CYS A 25 7.26 -2.06 4.11
N THR A 26 6.96 -2.76 5.20
CA THR A 26 7.95 -3.02 6.24
C THR A 26 8.93 -4.07 5.73
N SER A 27 10.22 -3.75 5.75
CA SER A 27 11.30 -4.64 5.36
C SER A 27 12.17 -4.97 6.56
N CYS A 28 12.49 -6.26 6.72
CA CYS A 28 13.44 -6.76 7.71
C CYS A 28 13.89 -8.17 7.34
N GLN A 29 15.04 -8.57 7.89
CA GLN A 29 15.53 -9.95 7.83
C GLN A 29 16.14 -10.33 9.16
N SER A 30 15.89 -11.55 9.63
CA SER A 30 16.48 -12.12 10.85
C SER A 30 16.63 -13.62 10.73
N GLU A 31 17.65 -14.17 11.41
CA GLU A 31 17.83 -15.61 11.60
C GLU A 31 17.39 -16.10 12.98
N ALA A 32 16.91 -15.18 13.84
CA ALA A 32 16.61 -15.45 15.24
C ALA A 32 15.10 -15.56 15.51
N SER A 33 14.33 -14.51 15.21
CA SER A 33 12.88 -14.49 15.44
C SER A 33 12.16 -13.37 14.67
N TRP A 34 10.82 -13.37 14.73
CA TRP A 34 10.01 -12.26 14.22
C TRP A 34 10.22 -10.96 15.02
N GLU A 35 10.44 -11.06 16.33
CA GLU A 35 10.71 -9.91 17.20
C GLU A 35 12.03 -9.24 16.83
N ASP A 36 13.08 -10.03 16.56
CA ASP A 36 14.38 -9.51 16.11
C ASP A 36 14.26 -8.84 14.74
N CYS A 37 13.58 -9.49 13.78
CA CYS A 37 13.24 -8.87 12.48
C CYS A 37 12.52 -7.53 12.69
N GLN A 38 11.57 -7.47 13.61
CA GLN A 38 10.78 -6.27 13.86
C GLN A 38 11.59 -5.14 14.51
N GLN A 39 12.63 -5.44 15.28
CA GLN A 39 13.51 -4.44 15.90
C GLN A 39 14.39 -3.70 14.88
N THR A 40 14.79 -4.38 13.80
CA THR A 40 15.60 -3.81 12.72
C THR A 40 14.75 -3.38 11.52
N ALA A 41 13.42 -3.39 11.65
CA ALA A 41 12.52 -3.16 10.54
C ALA A 41 12.53 -1.71 10.07
N THR A 42 12.56 -1.53 8.75
CA THR A 42 12.47 -0.23 8.08
C THR A 42 11.28 -0.19 7.15
N VAL A 43 10.59 0.95 7.07
CA VAL A 43 9.57 1.16 6.02
C VAL A 43 10.28 1.64 4.76
N MET A 44 10.07 0.94 3.65
CA MET A 44 10.66 1.28 2.37
C MET A 44 9.62 1.29 1.26
N SER A 45 9.78 2.17 0.28
CA SER A 45 8.96 2.18 -0.94
C SER A 45 9.39 1.05 -1.86
N CYS A 46 8.41 0.25 -2.31
CA CYS A 46 8.67 -0.84 -3.25
C CYS A 46 9.10 -0.28 -4.61
N THR A 47 10.23 -0.79 -5.11
CA THR A 47 10.75 -0.49 -6.45
C THR A 47 10.93 -1.77 -7.24
N THR A 48 10.94 -1.66 -8.57
CA THR A 48 11.18 -2.81 -9.46
C THR A 48 12.55 -3.42 -9.21
N ASP A 49 13.58 -2.58 -9.09
CA ASP A 49 14.96 -3.03 -8.90
C ASP A 49 15.11 -3.84 -7.60
N GLU A 50 14.55 -3.35 -6.49
CA GLU A 50 14.61 -4.05 -5.20
C GLU A 50 13.94 -5.43 -5.26
N VAL A 51 12.73 -5.51 -5.84
CA VAL A 51 11.99 -6.78 -5.94
C VAL A 51 12.73 -7.75 -6.86
N ASN A 52 13.28 -7.24 -7.96
CA ASN A 52 14.03 -8.03 -8.93
C ASN A 52 15.34 -8.56 -8.35
N ASP A 53 16.10 -7.75 -7.61
CA ASP A 53 17.31 -8.18 -6.91
C ASP A 53 17.00 -9.26 -5.87
N PHE A 54 15.95 -9.05 -5.07
CA PHE A 54 15.48 -10.05 -4.11
C PHE A 54 15.04 -11.35 -4.79
N HIS A 55 14.19 -11.28 -5.83
CA HIS A 55 13.77 -12.47 -6.60
C HIS A 55 14.97 -13.19 -7.22
N GLY A 56 15.98 -12.45 -7.69
CA GLY A 56 17.22 -13.01 -8.22
C GLY A 56 17.95 -13.89 -7.20
N VAL A 57 18.14 -13.38 -5.98
CA VAL A 57 18.80 -14.15 -4.89
C VAL A 57 17.90 -15.28 -4.37
N ALA A 58 16.61 -15.01 -4.17
CA ALA A 58 15.64 -15.96 -3.64
C ALA A 58 15.31 -17.10 -4.62
N SER A 59 15.58 -16.93 -5.92
CA SER A 59 15.35 -17.95 -6.95
C SER A 59 16.07 -19.28 -6.69
N ILE A 60 17.16 -19.26 -5.93
CA ILE A 60 17.86 -20.47 -5.48
C ILE A 60 16.95 -21.35 -4.62
N GLY A 61 16.16 -20.72 -3.76
CA GLY A 61 15.19 -21.40 -2.88
C GLY A 61 13.80 -21.52 -3.50
N ASN A 62 13.44 -20.64 -4.43
CA ASN A 62 12.15 -20.63 -5.11
C ASN A 62 12.29 -20.24 -6.60
N PRO A 63 12.52 -21.21 -7.49
CA PRO A 63 12.74 -20.95 -8.92
C PRO A 63 11.55 -20.34 -9.66
N THR A 64 10.35 -20.31 -9.06
CA THR A 64 9.17 -19.69 -9.69
C THR A 64 9.12 -18.17 -9.50
N LEU A 65 10.03 -17.60 -8.71
CA LEU A 65 10.16 -16.14 -8.58
C LEU A 65 10.78 -15.56 -9.85
N SER A 66 9.92 -15.05 -10.73
CA SER A 66 10.34 -14.39 -11.97
C SER A 66 10.67 -12.92 -11.74
N GLN A 67 11.55 -12.40 -12.59
CA GLN A 67 11.74 -10.96 -12.76
C GLN A 67 10.44 -10.33 -13.30
N GLY A 68 10.20 -9.07 -12.95
CA GLY A 68 8.98 -8.36 -13.33
C GLY A 68 9.23 -6.87 -13.54
N SER A 69 8.13 -6.13 -13.64
CA SER A 69 8.12 -4.70 -13.93
C SER A 69 7.14 -3.94 -13.03
N LEU A 70 7.16 -2.61 -13.11
CA LEU A 70 6.20 -1.76 -12.41
C LEU A 70 4.73 -2.09 -12.77
N GLU A 71 4.46 -2.59 -13.98
CA GLU A 71 3.11 -2.96 -14.44
C GLU A 71 2.56 -4.22 -13.74
N ASP A 72 3.41 -4.96 -13.05
CA ASP A 72 3.00 -6.13 -12.27
C ASP A 72 2.46 -5.76 -10.89
N GLY A 73 2.60 -4.49 -10.51
CA GLY A 73 2.22 -4.00 -9.21
C GLY A 73 3.09 -4.59 -8.09
N PHE A 74 2.96 -4.03 -6.90
CA PHE A 74 3.67 -4.50 -5.72
C PHE A 74 2.69 -4.99 -4.66
N GLN A 75 3.14 -5.91 -3.82
CA GLN A 75 2.47 -6.34 -2.60
C GLN A 75 3.53 -6.59 -1.50
N CYS A 76 3.14 -6.48 -0.23
CA CYS A 76 4.02 -6.80 0.88
C CYS A 76 3.96 -8.28 1.21
N PHE A 77 5.10 -8.87 1.61
CA PHE A 77 5.16 -10.24 2.11
C PHE A 77 5.70 -10.32 3.53
N ALA A 78 5.37 -11.41 4.22
CA ALA A 78 6.05 -11.90 5.42
C ALA A 78 6.33 -13.39 5.24
N LEU A 79 7.60 -13.79 5.34
CA LEU A 79 8.07 -15.15 5.09
C LEU A 79 8.92 -15.65 6.26
N HIS A 80 8.57 -16.83 6.76
CA HIS A 80 9.35 -17.63 7.69
C HIS A 80 9.62 -18.99 7.06
N VAL A 81 10.89 -19.28 6.78
CA VAL A 81 11.34 -20.57 6.26
C VAL A 81 12.35 -21.22 7.19
N ARG A 82 12.38 -22.55 7.18
CA ARG A 82 13.36 -23.37 7.87
C ARG A 82 14.03 -24.32 6.89
N SER A 83 15.34 -24.47 6.96
CA SER A 83 16.04 -25.47 6.15
C SER A 83 15.87 -26.87 6.74
N LYS A 84 15.47 -27.84 5.90
CA LYS A 84 15.31 -29.26 6.28
C LYS A 84 16.59 -30.06 6.18
N ASP A 85 17.54 -29.60 5.36
CA ASP A 85 18.77 -30.34 5.04
C ASP A 85 19.88 -30.15 6.07
N SER A 86 19.73 -29.16 6.94
CA SER A 86 20.66 -28.94 8.05
C SER A 86 20.09 -29.67 9.27
N GLY A 87 20.92 -30.46 9.95
CA GLY A 87 20.51 -31.07 11.21
C GLY A 87 20.11 -29.99 12.23
N PRO A 88 19.43 -30.35 13.33
CA PRO A 88 18.80 -29.42 14.28
C PRO A 88 19.74 -28.37 14.92
N ALA A 89 21.05 -28.47 14.69
CA ALA A 89 22.06 -27.56 15.20
C ALA A 89 22.59 -26.53 14.17
N THR A 90 22.14 -26.54 12.91
CA THR A 90 22.82 -25.78 11.83
C THR A 90 21.89 -25.07 10.83
N SER A 91 20.57 -25.23 10.96
CA SER A 91 19.57 -24.62 10.07
C SER A 91 18.98 -23.41 10.77
N PRO A 92 19.49 -22.19 10.57
CA PRO A 92 18.79 -21.02 11.08
C PRO A 92 17.42 -20.92 10.39
N ASP A 93 16.38 -20.72 11.19
CA ASP A 93 15.13 -20.17 10.72
C ASP A 93 15.44 -18.84 10.01
N ARG A 94 14.72 -18.50 8.95
CA ARG A 94 14.84 -17.18 8.30
C ARG A 94 13.50 -16.50 8.32
N PHE A 95 13.45 -15.34 8.96
CA PHE A 95 12.31 -14.45 9.06
C PHE A 95 12.58 -13.25 8.16
N SER A 96 11.63 -12.92 7.29
CA SER A 96 11.78 -11.80 6.37
C SER A 96 10.45 -11.12 6.08
N LYS A 97 10.48 -9.79 5.93
CA LYS A 97 9.39 -8.99 5.37
C LYS A 97 9.95 -8.14 4.24
N GLY A 98 9.13 -7.80 3.27
CA GLY A 98 9.56 -6.95 2.15
C GLY A 98 8.51 -6.79 1.07
N CYS A 99 8.96 -6.40 -0.11
CA CYS A 99 8.15 -6.21 -1.30
C CYS A 99 8.27 -7.41 -2.25
N THR A 100 7.19 -7.78 -2.93
CA THR A 100 7.19 -8.69 -4.08
C THR A 100 6.20 -8.18 -5.13
N PHE A 101 6.17 -8.77 -6.33
CA PHE A 101 5.19 -8.39 -7.35
C PHE A 101 3.80 -8.91 -7.00
N ALA A 102 2.76 -8.11 -7.23
CA ALA A 102 1.38 -8.46 -6.90
C ALA A 102 0.86 -9.68 -7.68
N LYS A 103 1.35 -9.87 -8.92
CA LYS A 103 0.99 -11.03 -9.76
C LYS A 103 1.76 -12.30 -9.43
N THR A 104 2.79 -12.24 -8.58
CA THR A 104 3.59 -13.42 -8.23
C THR A 104 2.88 -14.23 -7.15
N GLU A 105 2.76 -15.55 -7.36
CA GLU A 105 2.35 -16.49 -6.31
C GLU A 105 3.49 -16.73 -5.32
N PHE A 106 3.85 -15.71 -4.55
CA PHE A 106 5.09 -15.66 -3.77
C PHE A 106 5.26 -16.81 -2.77
N CYS A 107 4.17 -17.27 -2.16
CA CYS A 107 4.20 -18.35 -1.17
C CYS A 107 4.25 -19.76 -1.78
N GLN A 108 4.21 -19.88 -3.11
CA GLN A 108 4.30 -21.16 -3.83
C GLN A 108 5.69 -21.32 -4.46
N GLY A 109 6.05 -22.56 -4.84
CA GLY A 109 7.27 -22.85 -5.60
C GLY A 109 8.57 -22.97 -4.80
N TRP A 110 8.52 -22.77 -3.47
CA TRP A 110 9.67 -22.98 -2.59
C TRP A 110 10.15 -24.45 -2.62
N SER A 111 11.47 -24.62 -2.65
CA SER A 111 12.15 -25.93 -2.71
C SER A 111 11.71 -26.86 -1.60
N SER A 112 11.66 -28.17 -1.88
CA SER A 112 11.33 -29.20 -0.89
C SER A 112 12.35 -29.29 0.25
N THR A 113 13.57 -28.79 0.04
CA THR A 113 14.64 -28.66 1.03
C THR A 113 14.37 -27.56 2.06
N LEU A 114 13.37 -26.70 1.80
CA LEU A 114 12.87 -25.70 2.72
C LEU A 114 11.51 -26.13 3.27
N GLU A 115 11.26 -25.82 4.53
CA GLU A 115 9.95 -25.83 5.16
C GLU A 115 9.46 -24.39 5.23
N VAL A 116 8.37 -24.07 4.52
CA VAL A 116 7.69 -22.79 4.67
C VAL A 116 6.82 -22.87 5.91
N VAL A 117 7.31 -22.34 7.03
CA VAL A 117 6.61 -22.37 8.32
C VAL A 117 5.46 -21.36 8.32
N LYS A 118 5.70 -20.17 7.78
CA LYS A 118 4.69 -19.13 7.61
C LYS A 118 4.97 -18.32 6.36
N CYS A 119 3.95 -18.06 5.55
CA CYS A 119 4.04 -17.15 4.42
C CYS A 119 2.72 -16.41 4.23
N GLU A 120 2.78 -15.09 4.15
CA GLU A 120 1.64 -14.20 3.95
C GLU A 120 2.01 -13.16 2.91
N THR A 121 1.11 -12.89 1.97
CA THR A 121 1.14 -11.73 1.08
C THR A 121 0.01 -10.76 1.45
N ASP A 122 0.02 -9.56 0.86
CA ASP A 122 -0.92 -8.48 1.19
C ASP A 122 -0.90 -8.06 2.67
N VAL A 123 0.26 -8.19 3.31
CA VAL A 123 0.45 -7.74 4.69
C VAL A 123 0.32 -6.22 4.72
N VAL A 124 -0.86 -5.73 5.13
CA VAL A 124 -1.14 -4.30 5.26
C VAL A 124 -0.13 -3.70 6.23
N ILE A 125 0.59 -2.65 5.83
CA ILE A 125 1.33 -1.88 6.82
C ILE A 125 0.28 -1.29 7.76
N THR A 126 0.24 -1.78 9.00
CA THR A 126 -0.17 -0.96 10.13
C THR A 126 0.92 0.10 10.33
N THR A 127 1.01 1.03 9.37
CA THR A 127 1.33 2.39 9.79
C THR A 127 0.37 2.65 10.93
N THR A 128 0.87 3.15 12.05
CA THR A 128 0.05 3.81 13.06
C THR A 128 -0.72 4.92 12.34
N THR A 129 -1.78 4.52 11.65
CA THR A 129 -2.83 5.36 11.16
C THR A 129 -3.50 5.74 12.45
N PHE A 130 -3.25 6.97 12.87
CA PHE A 130 -4.23 7.65 13.71
C PHE A 130 -5.59 7.33 13.09
N PRO A 131 -6.49 6.71 13.85
CA PRO A 131 -7.74 6.25 13.30
C PRO A 131 -8.46 7.42 12.62
N SER A 132 -9.06 7.11 11.49
CA SER A 132 -9.69 8.02 10.53
C SER A 132 -10.78 8.94 11.12
N TYR A 133 -11.03 8.87 12.43
CA TYR A 133 -11.91 9.78 13.17
C TYR A 133 -11.23 11.08 13.63
N MET A 134 -9.92 11.26 13.44
CA MET A 134 -9.21 12.52 13.78
C MET A 134 -8.94 13.42 12.55
N LEU A 135 -9.69 13.26 11.44
CA LEU A 135 -9.77 14.30 10.41
C LEU A 135 -10.55 15.49 11.00
N ASN A 136 -9.81 16.46 11.53
CA ASN A 136 -10.34 17.68 12.10
C ASN A 136 -11.27 18.37 11.09
N ARG A 137 -12.49 18.66 11.53
CA ARG A 137 -13.65 19.17 10.78
C ARG A 137 -13.46 20.56 10.15
N THR A 138 -12.27 21.15 10.29
CA THR A 138 -11.97 22.55 9.95
C THR A 138 -11.39 22.75 8.55
N THR A 139 -10.69 21.76 7.98
CA THR A 139 -10.09 21.91 6.63
C THR A 139 -11.09 21.66 5.50
N VAL A 140 -12.14 20.87 5.74
CA VAL A 140 -13.18 20.56 4.74
C VAL A 140 -14.18 21.72 4.59
N GLY A 141 -14.41 22.50 5.66
CA GLY A 141 -15.32 23.66 5.62
C GLY A 141 -14.81 24.83 4.78
N SER A 142 -13.48 25.02 4.71
CA SER A 142 -12.89 26.17 3.98
C SER A 142 -12.96 26.01 2.45
N LEU A 143 -12.82 24.80 1.92
CA LEU A 143 -12.96 24.55 0.48
C LEU A 143 -14.44 24.62 0.04
N PHE A 144 -15.38 24.27 0.91
CA PHE A 144 -16.82 24.34 0.60
C PHE A 144 -17.35 25.80 0.52
N CYS A 145 -16.98 26.71 1.44
CA CYS A 145 -17.40 28.12 1.32
C CYS A 145 -16.68 28.82 0.12
N ILE A 146 -15.51 28.34 -0.36
CA ILE A 146 -14.82 28.91 -1.56
C ILE A 146 -15.52 28.52 -2.87
N VAL A 147 -15.95 27.26 -3.02
CA VAL A 147 -16.65 26.79 -4.22
C VAL A 147 -18.04 27.43 -4.34
N LEU A 148 -18.73 27.66 -3.22
CA LEU A 148 -20.08 28.28 -3.20
C LEU A 148 -20.09 29.78 -3.53
N ARG A 149 -18.96 30.49 -3.44
CA ARG A 149 -18.88 31.92 -3.85
C ARG A 149 -18.81 32.13 -5.36
N TYR A 150 -18.40 31.13 -6.14
CA TYR A 150 -18.23 31.26 -7.59
C TYR A 150 -19.51 31.01 -8.38
N THR A 151 -20.47 30.29 -7.81
CA THR A 151 -21.79 30.07 -8.41
C THR A 151 -22.79 31.05 -7.81
N HIS A 152 -23.14 32.09 -8.57
CA HIS A 152 -24.19 33.08 -8.26
C HIS A 152 -25.62 32.43 -8.31
N LEU A 153 -25.81 31.31 -7.61
CA LEU A 153 -27.05 30.53 -7.56
C LEU A 153 -27.68 30.67 -6.18
N MET A 154 -28.29 31.82 -5.90
CA MET A 154 -29.28 31.94 -4.85
C MET A 154 -30.57 32.48 -5.46
N ARG A 155 -31.50 31.56 -5.75
CA ARG A 155 -32.93 31.87 -5.70
C ARG A 155 -33.43 31.18 -4.43
N VAL A 156 -33.64 32.00 -3.41
CA VAL A 156 -34.22 31.61 -2.12
C VAL A 156 -35.73 31.67 -2.30
N ASP A 157 -36.41 30.54 -2.14
CA ASP A 157 -37.81 30.47 -1.72
C ASP A 157 -38.03 29.11 -1.01
N ASP A 158 -38.31 29.22 0.29
CA ASP A 158 -39.04 28.37 1.26
C ASP A 158 -39.43 26.91 0.89
N ALA A 159 -39.40 25.90 1.76
CA ALA A 159 -39.20 25.82 3.21
C ALA A 159 -39.00 24.34 3.63
N HIS A 160 -38.64 24.17 4.92
CA HIS A 160 -38.49 22.95 5.75
C HIS A 160 -37.09 22.32 5.90
N GLU A 161 -36.38 22.81 6.94
CA GLU A 161 -35.78 22.06 8.08
C GLU A 161 -35.04 20.74 7.78
N HIS A 162 -33.75 20.52 8.09
CA HIS A 162 -32.76 21.18 8.94
C HIS A 162 -31.36 20.78 8.43
N VAL A 163 -30.43 21.71 8.19
CA VAL A 163 -29.04 21.71 8.71
C VAL A 163 -28.50 23.13 8.57
N ALA A 164 -28.54 23.91 9.65
CA ALA A 164 -27.96 25.26 9.68
C ALA A 164 -26.44 25.19 9.78
N TRP A 165 -25.72 25.38 8.66
CA TRP A 165 -24.31 25.76 8.68
C TRP A 165 -24.21 27.28 8.55
N LYS A 166 -24.04 27.99 9.67
CA LYS A 166 -23.58 29.38 9.65
C LYS A 166 -22.09 29.38 9.25
N CYS A 167 -21.74 29.72 7.99
CA CYS A 167 -20.38 30.24 7.70
C CYS A 167 -20.30 31.57 8.49
N ARG A 168 -19.66 31.57 9.66
CA ARG A 168 -19.40 32.79 10.43
C ARG A 168 -18.09 33.38 9.89
N MET A 169 -18.10 34.68 9.57
CA MET A 169 -16.93 35.45 9.13
C MET A 169 -15.80 35.42 10.16
#